data_AF-A0A6N2AJ15-F1
#
_entry.id   AF-A0A6N2AJ15-F1
#
_cell.length_a   1.000
_cell.length_b   1.000
_cell.length_c   1.000
_cell.angle_alpha   90.00
_cell.angle_beta   90.00
_cell.angle_gamma   90.00
#
_symmetry.space_group_name_H-M   'P 1'
#
loop_
_entity.id
_entity.type
_entity.pdbx_description
1 polymer ?
#
loop_
_entity_poly.entity_id
_entity_poly.type
_entity_poly.pdbx_seq_one_letter_code
_entity_poly.pdbx_strand_id
1 'polypeptide(L)'
;MADYYGQPQHTQHQFFHGGQQPRSHQMVKAATAVTAGGSLLLLSGLTLAATVIALTIATPVLVIFSPVIVPAVITLFLLFSGFLASGGFGVAAISVLSWIYRYVTGKRPPGADQLEQARHKLATKAGEMKDKAQEFGQQHITGTHQT
;
A
#
# COMPACT_ATOMS: atom_id res chain seq x y z
N MET A 1 60.56 -4.77 25.74
CA MET A 1 59.94 -6.11 25.57
C MET A 1 59.01 -6.31 26.75
N ALA A 2 57.68 -6.20 26.66
CA ALA A 2 56.79 -6.33 25.52
C ALA A 2 55.61 -5.33 25.65
N ASP A 3 55.37 -4.54 24.61
CA ASP A 3 54.02 -4.19 24.19
C ASP A 3 53.37 -5.45 23.63
N TYR A 4 52.29 -5.94 24.24
CA TYR A 4 51.30 -6.77 23.56
C TYR A 4 49.91 -6.52 24.16
N TYR A 5 49.19 -5.63 23.48
CA TYR A 5 47.76 -5.68 23.16
C TYR A 5 46.81 -6.44 24.10
N GLY A 6 46.13 -5.68 24.95
CA GLY A 6 44.78 -6.01 25.44
C GLY A 6 43.79 -4.97 24.92
N GLN A 7 43.37 -5.15 23.67
CA GLN A 7 42.38 -4.31 22.99
C GLN A 7 41.01 -4.37 23.70
N PRO A 8 40.26 -3.27 23.81
CA PRO A 8 38.91 -3.25 24.36
C PRO A 8 37.85 -3.61 23.29
N GLN A 9 36.66 -3.94 23.77
CA GLN A 9 35.39 -4.23 23.05
C GLN A 9 35.19 -5.68 22.61
N HIS A 10 34.13 -6.31 23.12
CA HIS A 10 32.86 -6.34 22.37
C HIS A 10 31.70 -6.71 23.30
N THR A 11 30.82 -5.72 23.43
CA THR A 11 29.42 -5.81 23.81
C THR A 11 28.75 -7.01 23.14
N GLN A 12 28.31 -7.98 23.94
CA GLN A 12 27.29 -8.93 23.48
C GLN A 12 26.09 -8.86 24.42
N HIS A 13 25.32 -7.80 24.22
CA HIS A 13 23.88 -7.84 24.44
C HIS A 13 23.29 -8.88 23.49
N GLN A 14 23.18 -10.14 23.91
CA GLN A 14 22.25 -11.06 23.27
C GLN A 14 21.50 -11.91 24.29
N PHE A 15 20.28 -11.45 24.55
CA PHE A 15 19.07 -12.23 24.36
C PHE A 15 19.00 -13.62 24.98
N PHE A 16 19.11 -13.74 26.29
CA PHE A 16 18.43 -14.83 26.98
C PHE A 16 17.80 -14.31 28.28
N HIS A 17 16.69 -13.58 28.13
CA HIS A 17 15.66 -13.57 29.16
C HIS A 17 15.03 -14.97 29.19
N GLY A 18 15.77 -15.91 29.80
CA GLY A 18 15.22 -17.16 30.35
C GLY A 18 14.35 -16.82 31.55
N GLY A 19 13.28 -16.05 31.32
CA GLY A 19 12.20 -15.91 32.28
C GLY A 19 11.49 -17.24 32.32
N GLN A 20 11.78 -18.04 33.35
CA GLN A 20 10.83 -18.99 33.90
C GLN A 20 9.48 -18.27 34.06
N GLN A 21 8.58 -18.45 33.09
CA GLN A 21 7.21 -17.98 33.18
C GLN A 21 6.31 -19.19 33.45
N PRO A 22 5.66 -19.25 34.62
CA PRO A 22 4.83 -20.37 35.00
C PRO A 22 3.63 -20.48 34.05
N ARG A 23 3.03 -21.66 34.01
CA ARG A 23 1.79 -22.04 33.29
C ARG A 23 0.66 -20.97 33.31
N SER A 24 0.70 -20.02 34.25
CA SER A 24 -0.17 -18.85 34.36
C SER A 24 -0.12 -17.87 33.18
N HIS A 25 1.03 -17.63 32.54
CA HIS A 25 1.11 -16.65 31.43
C HIS A 25 0.41 -17.12 30.14
N GLN A 26 0.34 -18.43 29.91
CA GLN A 26 -0.47 -19.02 28.83
C GLN A 26 -1.97 -18.85 29.09
N MET A 27 -2.39 -18.97 30.35
CA MET A 27 -3.79 -18.76 30.74
C MET A 27 -4.20 -17.29 30.59
N VAL A 28 -3.30 -16.35 30.90
CA VAL A 28 -3.55 -14.91 30.68
C VAL A 28 -3.60 -14.57 29.19
N LYS A 29 -2.66 -15.10 28.37
CA LYS A 29 -2.72 -14.92 26.90
C LYS A 29 -3.98 -15.51 26.27
N ALA A 30 -4.37 -16.70 26.71
CA ALA A 30 -5.61 -17.34 26.24
C ALA A 30 -6.84 -16.55 26.68
N ALA A 31 -6.90 -16.08 27.92
CA ALA A 31 -7.99 -15.24 28.41
C ALA A 31 -8.12 -13.94 27.61
N THR A 32 -7.00 -13.26 27.32
CA THR A 32 -7.02 -12.06 26.48
C THR A 32 -7.44 -12.36 25.04
N ALA A 33 -6.98 -13.47 24.46
CA ALA A 33 -7.40 -13.90 23.12
C ALA A 33 -8.88 -14.28 23.04
N VAL A 34 -9.42 -14.91 24.09
CA VAL A 34 -10.85 -15.24 24.20
C VAL A 34 -11.69 -13.97 24.38
N THR A 35 -11.23 -13.00 25.18
CA THR A 35 -11.94 -11.73 25.34
C THR A 35 -11.94 -10.92 24.04
N ALA A 36 -10.80 -10.82 23.36
CA ALA A 36 -10.68 -10.13 22.07
C ALA A 36 -11.44 -10.87 20.96
N GLY A 37 -11.32 -12.19 20.89
CA GLY A 37 -12.08 -13.02 19.95
C GLY A 37 -13.58 -12.99 20.23
N GLY A 38 -13.97 -12.99 21.50
CA GLY A 38 -15.35 -12.89 21.95
C GLY A 38 -15.99 -11.55 21.61
N SER A 39 -15.28 -10.43 21.83
CA SER A 39 -15.79 -9.12 21.41
C SER A 39 -15.90 -9.00 19.90
N LEU A 40 -14.93 -9.53 19.14
CA LEU A 40 -15.00 -9.61 17.67
C LEU A 40 -16.15 -10.51 17.18
N LEU A 41 -16.41 -11.64 17.84
CA LEU A 41 -17.53 -12.54 17.54
C LEU A 41 -18.88 -11.87 17.84
N LEU A 42 -18.99 -11.17 18.97
CA LEU A 42 -20.19 -10.41 19.33
C LEU A 42 -20.44 -9.27 18.35
N LEU A 43 -19.40 -8.50 18.01
CA LEU A 43 -19.48 -7.43 17.01
C LEU A 43 -19.85 -7.98 15.65
N SER A 44 -19.20 -9.05 15.18
CA SER A 44 -19.49 -9.70 13.91
C SER A 44 -20.92 -10.25 13.87
N GLY A 45 -21.36 -10.93 14.93
CA GLY A 45 -22.72 -11.43 15.06
C GLY A 45 -23.76 -10.30 15.10
N LEU A 46 -23.47 -9.21 15.82
CA LEU A 46 -24.34 -8.03 15.89
C LEU A 46 -24.41 -7.31 14.54
N THR A 47 -23.28 -7.12 13.86
CA THR A 47 -23.23 -6.56 12.50
C THR A 47 -24.00 -7.45 11.54
N LEU A 48 -23.79 -8.77 11.57
CA LEU A 48 -24.50 -9.72 10.73
C LEU A 48 -26.02 -9.68 11.00
N ALA A 49 -26.43 -9.69 12.27
CA ALA A 49 -27.84 -9.60 12.65
C ALA A 49 -28.44 -8.25 12.20
N ALA A 50 -27.74 -7.14 12.43
CA ALA A 50 -28.15 -5.82 11.97
C ALA A 50 -28.27 -5.77 10.44
N THR A 51 -27.32 -6.35 9.70
CA THR A 51 -27.36 -6.47 8.25
C THR A 51 -28.55 -7.33 7.80
N VAL A 52 -28.79 -8.48 8.41
CA VAL A 52 -29.93 -9.36 8.06
C VAL A 52 -31.27 -8.67 8.34
N ILE A 53 -31.41 -8.00 9.49
CA ILE A 53 -32.63 -7.24 9.84
C ILE A 53 -32.81 -6.07 8.86
N ALA A 54 -31.73 -5.33 8.57
CA ALA A 54 -31.75 -4.26 7.59
C ALA A 54 -32.11 -4.78 6.20
N LEU A 55 -31.60 -5.93 5.76
CA LEU A 55 -31.99 -6.59 4.50
C LEU A 55 -33.45 -7.02 4.52
N THR A 56 -33.94 -7.54 5.64
CA THR A 56 -35.32 -8.01 5.78
C THR A 56 -36.31 -6.84 5.70
N ILE A 57 -35.97 -5.69 6.29
CA ILE A 57 -36.76 -4.46 6.18
C ILE A 57 -36.56 -3.80 4.80
N ALA A 58 -35.33 -3.80 4.29
CA ALA A 58 -35.00 -3.24 3.00
C ALA A 58 -35.69 -4.01 1.88
N THR A 59 -35.82 -5.33 1.93
CA THR A 59 -36.40 -6.13 0.83
C THR A 59 -37.81 -5.66 0.42
N PRO A 60 -38.80 -5.50 1.31
CA PRO A 60 -40.11 -4.96 0.95
C PRO A 60 -40.06 -3.45 0.63
N VAL A 61 -39.21 -2.67 1.32
CA VAL A 61 -39.08 -1.22 1.08
C VAL A 61 -38.42 -0.90 -0.27
N LEU A 62 -37.42 -1.68 -0.69
CA LEU A 62 -36.73 -1.62 -1.98
C LEU A 62 -37.67 -1.95 -3.14
N VAL A 63 -38.65 -2.84 -2.92
CA VAL A 63 -39.67 -3.21 -3.93
C VAL A 63 -40.68 -2.08 -4.12
N ILE A 64 -41.09 -1.38 -3.06
CA ILE A 64 -42.09 -0.30 -3.13
C ILE A 64 -41.47 1.04 -3.54
N PHE A 65 -40.25 1.32 -3.09
CA PHE A 65 -39.52 2.56 -3.36
C PHE A 65 -38.40 2.39 -4.41
N SER A 66 -38.48 1.34 -5.22
CA SER A 66 -37.54 1.02 -6.31
C SER A 66 -37.17 2.22 -7.20
N PRO A 67 -38.03 3.23 -7.44
CA PRO A 67 -37.64 4.42 -8.22
C PRO A 67 -36.73 5.42 -7.47
N VAL A 68 -36.72 5.44 -6.13
CA VAL A 68 -36.05 6.49 -5.33
C VAL A 68 -34.84 5.99 -4.53
N ILE A 69 -34.80 4.71 -4.15
CA ILE A 69 -33.68 4.16 -3.34
C ILE A 69 -32.48 3.77 -4.21
N VAL A 70 -32.70 3.31 -5.44
CA VAL A 70 -31.61 3.02 -6.40
C VAL A 70 -30.72 4.26 -6.61
N PRO A 71 -31.25 5.46 -6.86
CA PRO A 71 -30.46 6.70 -6.89
C PRO A 71 -29.71 7.02 -5.58
N ALA A 72 -30.34 6.81 -4.43
CA ALA A 72 -29.76 7.13 -3.12
C ALA A 72 -28.54 6.26 -2.79
N VAL A 73 -28.62 4.95 -3.09
CA VAL A 73 -27.51 4.01 -2.88
C VAL A 73 -26.35 4.32 -3.82
N ILE A 74 -26.62 4.62 -5.09
CA ILE A 74 -25.57 5.04 -6.05
C ILE A 74 -24.87 6.30 -5.54
N THR A 75 -25.62 7.28 -5.06
CA THR A 75 -25.06 8.53 -4.51
C THR A 75 -24.16 8.25 -3.32
N LEU A 76 -24.58 7.39 -2.39
CA LEU A 76 -23.79 7.03 -1.22
C LEU A 76 -22.50 6.26 -1.61
N PHE A 77 -22.61 5.33 -2.56
CA PHE A 77 -21.47 4.59 -3.08
C PHE A 77 -20.47 5.51 -3.79
N LEU A 78 -20.96 6.46 -4.59
CA LEU A 78 -20.16 7.50 -5.23
C LEU A 78 -19.51 8.43 -4.22
N LEU A 79 -20.19 8.79 -3.13
CA LEU A 79 -19.60 9.59 -2.05
C LEU A 79 -18.47 8.85 -1.35
N PHE A 80 -18.68 7.59 -0.97
CA PHE A 80 -17.61 6.79 -0.36
C PHE A 80 -16.46 6.55 -1.34
N SER A 81 -16.75 6.15 -2.58
CA SER A 81 -15.74 5.92 -3.61
C SER A 81 -14.99 7.21 -3.95
N GLY A 82 -15.68 8.34 -4.07
CA GLY A 82 -15.11 9.65 -4.33
C GLY A 82 -14.30 10.18 -3.16
N PHE A 83 -14.73 9.92 -1.92
CA PHE A 83 -13.99 10.26 -0.71
C PHE A 83 -12.74 9.39 -0.55
N LEU A 84 -12.81 8.08 -0.84
CA LEU A 84 -11.64 7.20 -0.87
C LEU A 84 -10.66 7.63 -1.97
N ALA A 85 -11.17 7.94 -3.17
CA ALA A 85 -10.36 8.46 -4.26
C ALA A 85 -9.70 9.80 -3.90
N SER A 86 -10.45 10.72 -3.29
CA SER A 86 -9.95 12.01 -2.81
C SER A 86 -8.98 11.87 -1.63
N GLY A 87 -9.18 10.89 -0.75
CA GLY A 87 -8.27 10.58 0.35
C GLY A 87 -6.92 10.06 -0.15
N GLY A 88 -6.95 9.15 -1.13
CA GLY A 88 -5.72 8.69 -1.81
C GLY A 88 -5.02 9.82 -2.56
N PHE A 89 -5.77 10.67 -3.25
CA PHE A 89 -5.23 11.82 -3.98
C PHE A 89 -4.64 12.89 -3.04
N GLY A 90 -5.22 13.09 -1.86
CA GLY A 90 -4.70 13.99 -0.84
C GLY A 90 -3.32 13.57 -0.35
N VAL A 91 -3.12 12.28 -0.05
CA VAL A 91 -1.82 11.74 0.33
C VAL A 91 -0.81 11.87 -0.82
N ALA A 92 -1.22 11.56 -2.05
CA ALA A 92 -0.37 11.73 -3.23
C ALA A 92 0.06 13.20 -3.44
N ALA A 93 -0.87 14.15 -3.31
CA ALA A 93 -0.60 15.58 -3.43
C ALA A 93 0.36 16.06 -2.34
N ILE A 94 0.15 15.66 -1.08
CA ILE A 94 1.06 15.98 0.03
C ILE A 94 2.45 15.38 -0.20
N SER A 95 2.54 14.15 -0.73
CA SER A 95 3.81 13.54 -1.09
C SER A 95 4.57 14.34 -2.14
N VAL A 96 3.92 14.74 -3.24
CA VAL A 96 4.55 15.56 -4.29
C VAL A 96 4.94 16.94 -3.76
N LEU A 97 4.07 17.57 -2.97
CA LEU A 97 4.34 18.87 -2.37
C LEU A 97 5.51 18.80 -1.38
N SER A 98 5.57 17.75 -0.56
CA SER A 98 6.71 17.49 0.35
C SER A 98 8.01 17.27 -0.44
N TRP A 99 7.93 16.57 -1.57
CA TRP A 99 9.07 16.33 -2.46
C TRP A 99 9.60 17.64 -3.08
N ILE A 100 8.70 18.50 -3.60
CA ILE A 100 9.04 19.81 -4.16
C ILE A 100 9.59 20.75 -3.08
N TYR A 101 8.94 20.80 -1.92
CA TYR A 101 9.35 21.68 -0.82
C TYR A 101 10.75 21.31 -0.33
N ARG A 102 11.01 20.01 -0.21
CA ARG A 102 12.32 19.47 0.19
C ARG A 102 13.40 19.77 -0.84
N TYR A 103 13.08 19.68 -2.13
CA TYR A 103 13.96 20.06 -3.23
C TYR A 103 14.32 21.55 -3.21
N VAL A 104 13.33 22.46 -3.05
CA VAL A 104 13.55 23.91 -2.97
C VAL A 104 14.33 24.29 -1.70
N THR A 105 14.12 23.56 -0.60
CA THR A 105 14.87 23.73 0.66
C THR A 105 16.29 23.13 0.58
N GLY A 106 16.72 22.63 -0.58
CA GLY A 106 18.09 22.12 -0.81
C GLY A 106 18.38 20.75 -0.20
N LYS A 107 17.40 20.12 0.45
CA LYS A 107 17.51 18.75 0.94
C LYS A 107 17.14 17.82 -0.21
N ARG A 108 18.11 17.16 -0.85
CA ARG A 108 17.82 16.19 -1.92
C ARG A 108 16.73 15.20 -1.47
N PRO A 109 15.59 15.10 -2.18
CA PRO A 109 14.48 14.32 -1.70
C PRO A 109 14.76 12.81 -1.82
N PRO A 110 14.39 11.99 -0.82
CA PRO A 110 14.55 10.54 -0.88
C PRO A 110 13.73 9.98 -2.04
N GLY A 111 14.38 9.40 -3.05
CA GLY A 111 13.74 8.86 -4.24
C GLY A 111 14.10 9.55 -5.56
N ALA A 112 14.81 10.69 -5.53
CA ALA A 112 15.38 11.28 -6.76
C ALA A 112 16.31 10.28 -7.47
N ASP A 113 17.07 9.49 -6.72
CA ASP A 113 17.94 8.45 -7.29
C ASP A 113 17.15 7.29 -7.94
N GLN A 114 15.97 6.96 -7.39
CA GLN A 114 15.09 5.94 -7.96
C GLN A 114 14.45 6.43 -9.26
N LEU A 115 14.06 7.71 -9.31
CA LEU A 115 13.54 8.35 -10.51
C LEU A 115 14.64 8.47 -11.58
N GLU A 116 15.87 8.80 -11.18
CA GLU A 116 17.01 8.90 -12.08
C GLU A 116 17.42 7.53 -12.65
N GLN A 117 17.40 6.48 -11.83
CA GLN A 117 17.58 5.10 -12.29
C GLN A 117 16.46 4.65 -13.23
N ALA A 118 15.20 4.99 -12.93
CA ALA A 118 14.07 4.68 -13.80
C ALA A 118 14.18 5.44 -15.14
N ARG A 119 14.50 6.73 -15.10
CA ARG A 119 14.79 7.56 -16.27
C ARG A 119 15.90 6.98 -17.11
N HIS A 120 17.02 6.59 -16.49
CA HIS A 120 18.15 6.04 -17.23
C HIS A 120 17.77 4.74 -17.93
N LYS A 121 17.06 3.85 -17.23
CA LYS A 121 16.57 2.59 -17.80
C LYS A 121 15.55 2.82 -18.94
N LEU A 122 14.64 3.78 -18.78
CA LEU A 122 13.70 4.17 -19.84
C LEU A 122 14.42 4.80 -21.04
N ALA A 123 15.40 5.68 -20.80
CA ALA A 123 16.16 6.34 -21.86
C ALA A 123 16.98 5.33 -22.66
N THR A 124 17.61 4.36 -22.00
CA THR A 124 18.32 3.27 -22.67
C THR A 124 17.37 2.45 -23.53
N LYS A 125 16.21 2.04 -23.01
CA LYS A 125 15.21 1.28 -23.77
C LYS A 125 14.61 2.06 -24.93
N ALA A 126 14.35 3.35 -24.75
CA ALA A 126 13.84 4.23 -25.79
C ALA A 126 14.86 4.43 -26.92
N GLY A 127 16.15 4.57 -26.59
CA GLY A 127 17.25 4.61 -27.56
C GLY A 127 17.31 3.33 -28.41
N GLU A 128 17.30 2.17 -27.74
CA GLU A 128 17.31 0.86 -28.41
C GLU A 128 16.15 0.67 -29.38
N MET A 129 14.94 1.12 -29.00
CA MET A 129 13.76 1.05 -29.87
C MET A 129 13.85 2.02 -31.05
N LYS A 130 14.41 3.21 -30.85
CA LYS A 130 14.63 4.18 -31.93
C LYS A 130 15.62 3.64 -32.96
N ASP A 131 16.72 3.05 -32.51
CA ASP A 131 17.72 2.46 -33.42
C ASP A 131 17.12 1.29 -34.21
N LYS A 132 16.36 0.41 -33.54
CA LYS A 132 15.65 -0.68 -34.24
C LYS A 132 14.61 -0.17 -35.22
N ALA A 133 13.79 0.80 -34.83
CA ALA A 133 12.79 1.40 -35.72
C ALA A 133 13.44 2.09 -36.93
N GLN A 134 14.62 2.69 -36.76
CA GLN A 134 15.38 3.31 -37.83
C GLN A 134 16.01 2.25 -38.76
N GLU A 135 16.46 1.12 -38.23
CA GLU A 135 16.98 -0.02 -39.00
C GLU A 135 15.88 -0.70 -39.82
N PHE A 136 14.70 -0.96 -39.23
CA PHE A 136 13.53 -1.49 -39.95
C PHE A 136 12.95 -0.47 -40.95
N GLY A 137 13.00 0.81 -40.60
CA GLY A 137 12.67 1.91 -41.51
C GLY A 137 13.56 1.87 -42.73
N GLN A 138 14.90 1.84 -42.54
CA GLN A 138 15.89 1.77 -43.61
C GLN A 138 15.77 0.51 -44.48
N GLN A 139 15.54 -0.66 -43.88
CA GLN A 139 15.32 -1.91 -44.61
C GLN A 139 14.07 -1.85 -45.51
N HIS A 140 13.00 -1.17 -45.05
CA HIS A 140 11.80 -0.97 -45.88
C HIS A 140 12.01 0.05 -47.01
N ILE A 141 12.81 1.10 -46.84
CA ILE A 141 13.08 2.08 -47.93
C ILE A 141 14.08 1.52 -48.95
N THR A 142 15.02 0.65 -48.53
CA THR A 142 15.99 0.02 -49.44
C THR A 142 15.36 -1.13 -50.25
N GLY A 143 14.30 -1.78 -49.74
CA GLY A 143 13.55 -2.83 -50.46
C GLY A 143 12.65 -2.32 -51.60
N THR A 144 12.22 -1.05 -51.59
CA THR A 144 11.26 -0.50 -52.57
C THR A 144 11.91 0.12 -53.82
N HIS A 145 13.24 0.14 -53.92
CA HIS A 145 13.97 0.69 -55.06
C HIS A 145 14.40 -0.37 -56.11
N GLN A 146 13.85 -1.59 -56.06
CA GLN A 146 14.26 -2.70 -56.94
C GLN A 146 13.13 -3.41 -57.72
N THR A 147 11.98 -2.76 -57.94
CA THR A 147 10.99 -3.19 -58.95
C THR A 147 10.89 -2.22 -60.10
#